data_AF-A0A318B7P9-F1
#
_entry.id   AF-A0A318B7P9-F1
#
_cell.length_a   1.000
_cell.length_b   1.000
_cell.length_c   1.000
_cell.angle_alpha   90.00
_cell.angle_beta   90.00
_cell.angle_gamma   90.00
#
_symmetry.space_group_name_H-M   'P 1'
#
loop_
_entity.id
_entity.type
_entity.pdbx_description
1 polymer ?
#
loop_
_entity_poly.entity_id
_entity_poly.type
_entity_poly.pdbx_seq_one_letter_code
_entity_poly.pdbx_strand_id
1 'polypeptide(L)' 'MSEEDALFLAGLELEGAVTASDKVRGLIRQARQRAQAPATWDAALAAAHDIAAPALKALRAAELASDR' A
#
# COMPACT_ATOMS: atom_id res chain seq x y z
N MET A 1 -14.47 13.24 -12.26
CA MET A 1 -14.11 11.94 -11.68
C MET A 1 -14.92 10.90 -12.45
N SER A 2 -14.29 9.85 -12.96
CA SER A 2 -14.99 8.85 -13.77
C SER A 2 -15.84 7.93 -12.88
N GLU A 3 -16.73 7.15 -13.49
CA GLU A 3 -17.48 6.10 -12.78
C GLU A 3 -16.54 5.01 -12.23
N GLU A 4 -15.49 4.68 -12.98
CA GLU A 4 -14.43 3.75 -12.57
C GLU A 4 -13.71 4.24 -11.30
N ASP A 5 -13.33 5.53 -11.26
CA ASP A 5 -12.69 6.13 -10.08
C ASP A 5 -13.60 6.06 -8.85
N ALA A 6 -14.90 6.27 -9.02
CA ALA A 6 -15.88 6.23 -7.94
C ALA A 6 -16.04 4.83 -7.36
N LEU A 7 -16.12 3.80 -8.22
CA LEU A 7 -16.18 2.40 -7.82
C LEU A 7 -14.90 1.97 -7.11
N PHE A 8 -13.74 2.36 -7.64
CA PHE A 8 -12.46 2.12 -6.98
C PHE A 8 -12.41 2.72 -5.58
N LEU A 9 -12.78 4.00 -5.43
CA LEU A 9 -12.80 4.67 -4.13
C LEU A 9 -13.82 4.04 -3.18
N ALA A 10 -14.95 3.53 -3.66
CA ALA A 10 -15.94 2.86 -2.81
C ALA A 10 -15.34 1.63 -2.12
N GLY A 11 -14.59 0.80 -2.85
CA GLY A 11 -13.96 -0.41 -2.33
C GLY A 11 -12.65 -0.21 -1.56
N LEU A 12 -12.07 0.99 -1.61
CA LEU A 12 -10.78 1.27 -0.96
C LEU A 12 -10.93 1.47 0.55
N GLU A 13 -10.32 0.62 1.35
CA GLU A 13 -10.22 0.79 2.81
C GLU A 13 -8.92 1.53 3.18
N LEU A 14 -9.07 2.67 3.84
CA LEU A 14 -7.99 3.51 4.33
C LEU A 14 -8.32 3.92 5.75
N GLU A 15 -7.38 3.76 6.67
CA GLU A 15 -7.58 4.04 8.10
C GLU A 15 -8.04 5.50 8.30
N GLY A 16 -9.19 5.67 8.96
CA GLY A 16 -9.79 6.99 9.23
C GLY A 16 -10.45 7.69 8.03
N ALA A 17 -10.51 7.07 6.86
CA ALA A 17 -11.14 7.65 5.67
C ALA A 17 -12.56 7.10 5.45
N VAL A 18 -13.57 7.96 5.63
CA VAL A 18 -14.99 7.57 5.50
C VAL A 18 -15.58 8.03 4.16
N THR A 19 -15.24 9.25 3.72
CA THR A 19 -15.77 9.81 2.47
C THR A 19 -14.83 9.58 1.28
N ALA A 20 -15.34 9.68 0.06
CA ALA A 20 -14.51 9.65 -1.15
C ALA A 20 -13.41 10.72 -1.13
N SER A 21 -13.70 11.92 -0.61
CA SER A 21 -12.69 12.98 -0.44
C SER A 21 -11.62 12.62 0.59
N ASP A 22 -11.97 11.92 1.67
CA ASP A 22 -10.98 11.45 2.66
C ASP A 22 -10.03 10.42 2.04
N LYS A 23 -10.60 9.50 1.24
CA LYS A 23 -9.83 8.48 0.54
C LYS A 23 -8.88 9.10 -0.48
N VAL A 24 -9.34 10.08 -1.27
CA VAL A 24 -8.48 10.86 -2.19
C VAL A 24 -7.36 11.57 -1.43
N ARG A 25 -7.66 12.23 -0.31
CA ARG A 25 -6.64 12.88 0.53
C ARG A 25 -5.63 11.87 1.11
N GLY A 26 -6.09 10.68 1.50
CA GLY A 26 -5.25 9.58 1.94
C GLY A 26 -4.30 9.10 0.84
N LEU A 27 -4.82 8.86 -0.37
CA LEU A 27 -4.02 8.49 -1.54
C LEU A 27 -2.96 9.53 -1.88
N ILE A 28 -3.32 10.83 -1.87
CA ILE A 28 -2.38 11.93 -2.12
C ILE A 28 -1.28 11.94 -1.04
N ARG A 29 -1.61 11.72 0.23
CA ARG A 29 -0.63 11.65 1.32
C ARG A 29 0.34 10.50 1.11
N GLN A 30 -0.16 9.31 0.80
CA GLN A 30 0.67 8.15 0.50
C GLN A 30 1.55 8.36 -0.74
N ALA A 31 1.03 9.02 -1.78
CA ALA A 31 1.80 9.36 -2.97
C ALA A 31 2.94 10.33 -2.65
N ARG A 32 2.68 11.35 -1.82
CA ARG A 32 3.70 12.28 -1.34
C ARG A 32 4.76 11.58 -0.49
N GLN A 33 4.37 10.68 0.40
CA GLN A 33 5.31 9.88 1.19
C GLN A 33 6.20 9.01 0.30
N ARG A 34 5.62 8.35 -0.72
CA ARG A 34 6.38 7.57 -1.70
C ARG A 34 7.32 8.42 -2.55
N ALA A 35 6.94 9.66 -2.86
CA ALA A 35 7.76 10.58 -3.63
C ALA A 35 8.90 11.22 -2.81
N GLN A 36 8.83 11.18 -1.48
CA GLN A 36 9.92 11.64 -0.63
C GLN A 36 10.99 10.55 -0.58
N ALA A 37 12.18 10.85 -1.11
CA ALA A 37 13.34 10.00 -0.89
C ALA A 37 13.57 9.85 0.62
N PRO A 38 13.78 8.63 1.14
CA PRO A 38 14.06 8.43 2.55
C PRO A 38 15.27 9.25 2.95
N ALA A 39 15.11 10.15 3.93
CA ALA A 39 16.17 11.07 4.34
C ALA A 39 17.36 10.36 5.05
N THR A 40 17.16 9.11 5.46
CA THR A 40 18.15 8.30 6.17
C THR A 40 18.20 6.89 5.59
N TRP A 41 19.35 6.23 5.78
CA TRP A 41 19.53 4.82 5.43
C TRP A 41 18.53 3.91 6.13
N ASP A 42 18.25 4.14 7.42
CA ASP A 42 17.29 3.33 8.19
C ASP A 42 15.88 3.42 7.58
N ALA A 43 15.48 4.62 7.15
CA ALA A 43 14.19 4.83 6.48
C ALA A 43 14.14 4.15 5.11
N ALA A 44 15.25 4.15 4.36
CA ALA A 44 15.34 3.45 3.08
C ALA A 44 15.27 1.92 3.27
N LEU A 45 15.93 1.39 4.30
CA LEU A 45 15.90 -0.03 4.63
C LEU A 45 14.49 -0.48 5.06
N ALA A 46 13.82 0.31 5.91
CA ALA A 46 12.44 0.05 6.32
C ALA A 46 11.49 0.04 5.11
N ALA A 47 11.61 1.03 4.21
CA ALA A 47 10.81 1.08 2.99
C ALA A 47 11.05 -0.14 2.08
N ALA A 48 12.32 -0.56 1.91
CA ALA A 48 12.65 -1.75 1.13
C ALA A 48 12.05 -3.03 1.75
N HIS A 49 12.07 -3.13 3.09
CA HIS A 49 11.45 -4.25 3.80
C HIS A 49 9.93 -4.29 3.58
N ASP A 50 9.24 -3.16 3.70
CA ASP A 50 7.79 -3.07 3.50
C ASP A 50 7.38 -3.41 2.06
N ILE A 51 8.18 -3.00 1.07
CA ILE A 51 7.97 -3.35 -0.34
C ILE A 51 8.10 -4.87 -0.56
N ALA A 52 9.07 -5.52 0.09
CA ALA A 52 9.34 -6.95 -0.09
C ALA A 52 8.41 -7.87 0.72
N ALA A 53 7.83 -7.39 1.82
CA ALA A 53 7.03 -8.19 2.74
C ALA A 53 5.86 -8.97 2.09
N PRO A 54 5.07 -8.39 1.15
CA PRO A 54 4.00 -9.13 0.49
C PRO A 54 4.51 -10.29 -0.36
N ALA A 55 5.63 -10.11 -1.06
CA ALA A 55 6.24 -11.15 -1.89
C ALA A 55 6.76 -12.32 -1.03
N LEU A 56 7.42 -12.01 0.09
CA LEU A 56 7.89 -13.02 1.05
C LEU A 56 6.73 -13.82 1.65
N LYS A 57 5.62 -13.15 2.00
CA LYS A 57 4.41 -13.80 2.51
C LYS A 57 3.81 -14.75 1.46
N ALA A 58 3.74 -14.32 0.20
CA ALA A 58 3.22 -15.14 -0.89
C ALA A 58 4.12 -16.36 -1.17
N LEU A 59 5.44 -16.18 -1.18
CA LEU A 59 6.40 -17.27 -1.35
C LEU A 59 6.22 -18.33 -0.26
N ARG A 60 6.15 -17.91 1.00
CA ARG A 60 6.01 -18.83 2.14
C ARG A 60 4.70 -19.61 2.11
N ALA A 61 3.61 -18.98 1.65
CA ALA A 61 2.34 -19.66 1.45
C ALA A 61 2.43 -20.73 0.35
N ALA A 62 3.18 -20.46 -0.72
CA ALA A 62 3.41 -21.42 -1.80
C ALA A 62 4.30 -22.60 -1.36
N GLU A 63 5.37 -22.35 -0.61
CA GLU A 63 6.22 -23.39 0.00
C GLU A 63 5.38 -24.35 0.86
N LEU A 64 4.57 -23.80 1.79
CA LEU A 64 3.67 -24.59 2.65
C LEU A 64 2.63 -25.41 1.87
N ALA A 65 2.21 -24.94 0.69
CA ALA A 65 1.27 -25.67 -0.15
C ALA A 65 1.95 -26.78 -0.97
N SER A 66 3.24 -26.63 -1.29
CA SER A 66 4.03 -27.61 -2.01
C SER A 66 4.52 -28.78 -1.13
N ASP A 67 4.62 -28.57 0.18
CA ASP A 67 5.03 -29.59 1.16
C ASP A 67 3.87 -30.49 1.64
N ARG A 68 2.64 -30.30 1.12
CA ARG A 68 1.46 -31.14 1.40
C ARG A 68 1.15 -32.07 0.24
#